data_AF-A0A2N2IGW3-F1
#
_entry.id   AF-A0A2N2IGW3-F1
#
_cell.length_a   1.000
_cell.length_b   1.000
_cell.length_c   1.000
_cell.angle_alpha   90.00
_cell.angle_beta   90.00
_cell.angle_gamma   90.00
#
_symmetry.space_group_name_H-M   'P 1'
#
loop_
_entity.id
_entity.type
_entity.pdbx_description
1 polymer ?
#
loop_
_entity_poly.entity_id
_entity_poly.type
_entity_poly.pdbx_seq_one_letter_code
_entity_poly.pdbx_strand_id
1 'polypeptide(L)'
;MGDLSGDERPEIVVPSYDGLMRAYSPDGEELWAYEFNGPMSSFVGASGAVIADLNGDGSPEVLFTTYAMADDRSHLIILGAGGALLQKVPIALRGSMSPPTVGDVDGDGQLDILISLKDTLGAGLGGVQLWTVPGAGTGCVLWSTGRGNPARTGRAQ
;
A
#
# COMPACT_ATOMS: atom_id res chain seq x y z
N MET A 1 -6.89 6.56 4.83
CA MET A 1 -7.65 6.42 6.08
C MET A 1 -8.27 5.05 6.10
N GLY A 2 -8.29 4.40 7.25
CA GLY A 2 -8.83 3.04 7.46
C GLY A 2 -8.76 2.70 8.94
N ASP A 3 -9.57 1.73 9.36
CA ASP A 3 -9.61 1.28 10.75
C ASP A 3 -8.46 0.30 11.00
N LEU A 4 -7.36 0.81 11.54
CA LEU A 4 -6.17 0.04 11.90
C LEU A 4 -6.27 -0.54 13.31
N SER A 5 -7.09 0.07 14.17
CA SER A 5 -7.20 -0.30 15.59
C SER A 5 -8.37 -1.25 15.89
N GLY A 6 -9.32 -1.40 14.96
CA GLY A 6 -10.53 -2.21 15.08
C GLY A 6 -11.63 -1.54 15.92
N ASP A 7 -11.57 -0.23 16.09
CA ASP A 7 -12.46 0.53 16.98
C ASP A 7 -13.54 1.34 16.25
N GLU A 8 -13.70 1.10 14.94
CA GLU A 8 -14.61 1.82 14.04
C GLU A 8 -14.31 3.33 13.90
N ARG A 9 -13.17 3.83 14.40
CA ARG A 9 -12.70 5.21 14.18
C ARG A 9 -11.46 5.22 13.26
N PRO A 10 -11.61 5.59 11.98
CA PRO A 10 -10.54 5.39 11.01
C PRO A 10 -9.31 6.26 11.29
N GLU A 11 -8.15 5.62 11.38
CA GLU A 11 -6.84 6.25 11.42
C GLU A 11 -6.44 6.88 10.07
N ILE A 12 -5.51 7.83 10.13
CA ILE A 12 -4.98 8.56 8.98
C ILE A 12 -3.57 8.07 8.69
N VAL A 13 -3.36 7.45 7.53
CA VAL A 13 -2.03 7.06 7.04
C VAL A 13 -1.59 7.97 5.91
N VAL A 14 -0.42 8.59 6.06
CA VAL A 14 0.10 9.58 5.11
C VAL A 14 1.61 9.41 4.86
N PRO A 15 2.06 9.47 3.59
CA PRO A 15 3.47 9.60 3.27
C PRO A 15 3.93 11.04 3.45
N SER A 16 5.16 11.21 3.92
CA SER A 16 5.82 12.51 4.05
C SER A 16 7.11 12.57 3.22
N TYR A 17 7.45 13.76 2.74
CA TYR A 17 8.67 14.01 1.94
C TYR A 17 9.97 13.88 2.74
N ASP A 18 9.89 13.71 4.05
CA ASP A 18 11.01 13.40 4.93
C ASP A 18 11.40 11.91 4.93
N GLY A 19 10.72 11.08 4.12
CA GLY A 19 11.04 9.67 3.98
C GLY A 19 10.28 8.74 4.92
N LEU A 20 9.26 9.26 5.61
CA LEU A 20 8.48 8.53 6.59
C LEU A 20 7.04 8.33 6.12
N MET A 21 6.53 7.11 6.28
CA MET A 21 5.10 6.81 6.27
C MET A 21 4.60 6.89 7.71
N ARG A 22 3.55 7.67 7.97
CA ARG A 22 3.03 7.86 9.33
C ARG A 22 1.57 7.49 9.43
N ALA A 23 1.18 6.98 10.61
CA ALA A 23 -0.21 6.87 11.01
C ALA A 23 -0.52 7.81 12.16
N TYR A 24 -1.72 8.38 12.11
CA TYR A 24 -2.28 9.22 13.15
C TYR A 24 -3.64 8.69 13.59
N SER A 25 -3.93 8.83 14.87
CA SER A 25 -5.26 8.61 15.41
C SER A 25 -6.25 9.63 14.82
N PRO A 26 -7.57 9.37 14.91
CA PRO A 26 -8.60 10.36 14.56
C PRO A 26 -8.45 11.69 15.32
N ASP A 27 -7.82 11.65 16.49
CA ASP A 27 -7.58 12.81 17.35
C ASP A 27 -6.26 13.55 17.02
N GLY A 28 -5.50 13.05 16.04
CA GLY A 28 -4.26 13.65 15.55
C GLY A 28 -3.00 13.24 16.31
N GLU A 29 -3.07 12.22 17.17
CA GLU A 29 -1.90 11.64 17.84
C GLU A 29 -1.12 10.76 16.86
N GLU A 30 0.21 10.89 16.79
CA GLU A 30 1.04 10.01 15.97
C GLU A 30 1.10 8.62 16.61
N LEU A 31 0.61 7.61 15.88
CA LEU A 31 0.59 6.22 16.34
C LEU A 31 1.91 5.52 16.03
N TRP A 32 2.42 5.72 14.82
CA TRP A 32 3.70 5.17 14.37
C TRP A 32 4.25 5.91 13.16
N ALA A 33 5.55 5.72 12.94
CA ALA A 33 6.26 6.18 11.75
C ALA A 33 7.19 5.08 11.23
N TYR A 34 7.19 4.87 9.90
CA TYR A 34 8.04 3.90 9.21
C TYR A 34 8.96 4.61 8.21
N GLU A 35 10.27 4.45 8.38
CA GLU A 35 11.30 5.02 7.50
C GLU A 35 11.48 4.17 6.24
N PHE A 36 10.96 4.64 5.10
CA PHE A 36 11.13 3.96 3.82
C PHE A 36 12.32 4.48 3.02
N ASN A 37 12.73 5.73 3.26
CA ASN A 37 13.93 6.33 2.71
C ASN A 37 15.03 6.19 3.76
N GLY A 38 15.72 5.04 3.77
CA GLY A 38 16.81 4.76 4.72
C GLY A 38 17.99 5.75 4.60
N PRO A 39 19.19 5.44 5.12
CA PRO A 39 20.30 6.40 5.26
C PRO A 39 20.94 6.90 3.94
N MET A 40 20.33 6.62 2.79
CA MET A 40 20.82 7.02 1.49
C MET A 40 20.64 8.53 1.25
N SER A 41 21.64 9.16 0.65
CA SER A 41 21.71 10.62 0.40
C SER A 41 20.74 11.15 -0.66
N SER A 42 19.91 10.29 -1.24
CA SER A 42 19.13 10.63 -2.44
C SER A 42 17.67 10.32 -2.22
N PHE A 43 16.83 11.28 -2.57
CA PHE A 43 15.39 11.24 -2.37
C PHE A 43 14.72 9.96 -2.89
N VAL A 44 13.87 9.39 -2.04
CA VAL A 44 12.87 8.35 -2.36
C VAL A 44 11.52 8.89 -1.90
N GLY A 45 10.52 8.88 -2.77
CA GLY A 45 9.15 9.24 -2.45
C GLY A 45 8.28 8.00 -2.27
N ALA A 46 7.08 8.20 -1.72
CA ALA A 46 6.08 7.15 -1.55
C ALA A 46 4.73 7.58 -2.15
N SER A 47 3.98 6.60 -2.65
CA SER A 47 2.58 6.77 -3.01
C SER A 47 1.70 6.98 -1.77
N GLY A 48 0.44 7.32 -1.99
CA GLY A 48 -0.57 7.08 -0.95
C GLY A 48 -0.63 5.60 -0.56
N ALA A 49 -1.09 5.34 0.67
CA ALA A 49 -1.24 3.99 1.19
C ALA A 49 -2.62 3.39 0.87
N VAL A 50 -2.65 2.07 0.74
CA VAL A 50 -3.85 1.23 0.75
C VAL A 50 -3.88 0.48 2.08
N ILE A 51 -5.08 0.33 2.65
CA ILE A 51 -5.30 -0.42 3.89
C ILE A 51 -6.25 -1.57 3.54
N ALA A 52 -5.79 -2.80 3.74
CA ALA A 52 -6.55 -4.00 3.42
C ALA A 52 -6.09 -5.15 4.31
N ASP A 53 -7.04 -5.99 4.76
CA ASP A 53 -6.73 -7.26 5.41
C ASP A 53 -6.34 -8.28 4.33
N LEU A 54 -5.03 -8.43 4.12
CA LEU A 54 -4.52 -9.30 3.06
C LEU A 54 -4.55 -10.76 3.47
N ASN A 55 -4.35 -11.05 4.75
CA ASN A 55 -4.17 -12.42 5.24
C ASN A 55 -5.47 -13.03 5.84
N GLY A 56 -6.52 -12.22 5.98
CA GLY A 56 -7.82 -12.62 6.52
C GLY A 56 -7.84 -12.82 8.04
N ASP A 57 -6.90 -12.22 8.78
CA ASP A 57 -6.80 -12.36 10.24
C ASP A 57 -7.65 -11.33 11.02
N GLY A 58 -8.29 -10.38 10.31
CA GLY A 58 -9.11 -9.33 10.89
C GLY A 58 -8.33 -8.08 11.32
N SER A 59 -7.00 -8.05 11.16
CA SER A 59 -6.13 -6.90 11.37
C SER A 59 -5.55 -6.44 10.03
N PRO A 60 -5.86 -5.23 9.55
CA PRO A 60 -5.44 -4.84 8.21
C PRO A 60 -3.95 -4.53 8.09
N GLU A 61 -3.41 -4.77 6.90
CA GLU A 61 -2.10 -4.29 6.48
C GLU A 61 -2.16 -2.90 5.81
N VAL A 62 -1.02 -2.23 5.79
CA VAL A 62 -0.78 -0.97 5.08
C VAL A 62 0.20 -1.19 3.93
N LEU A 63 -0.25 -0.96 2.71
CA LEU A 63 0.52 -1.16 1.49
C LEU A 63 0.81 0.17 0.79
N PHE A 64 2.04 0.36 0.31
CA PHE A 64 2.38 1.51 -0.52
C PHE A 64 3.58 1.20 -1.41
N THR A 65 3.73 1.96 -2.48
CA THR A 65 4.91 1.87 -3.36
C THR A 65 5.82 3.06 -3.14
N THR A 66 7.11 2.85 -3.38
CA THR A 66 8.09 3.93 -3.44
C THR A 66 8.53 4.21 -4.85
N TYR A 67 9.13 5.38 -5.06
CA TYR A 67 9.74 5.77 -6.32
C TYR A 67 11.01 6.58 -6.10
N ALA A 68 11.96 6.43 -7.00
CA ALA A 68 13.25 7.10 -6.95
C ALA A 68 13.66 7.64 -8.32
N MET A 69 14.71 8.48 -8.36
CA MET A 69 15.29 8.88 -9.64
C MET A 69 16.22 7.82 -10.23
N ALA A 70 16.86 7.02 -9.38
CA ALA A 70 17.69 5.90 -9.79
C ALA A 70 16.89 4.61 -9.81
N ASP A 71 17.28 3.72 -10.72
CA ASP A 71 16.70 2.38 -10.86
C ASP A 71 17.02 1.49 -9.66
N ASP A 72 16.21 0.45 -9.47
CA ASP A 72 16.41 -0.63 -8.48
C ASP A 72 16.45 -0.19 -7.02
N ARG A 73 15.85 0.98 -6.70
CA ARG A 73 15.71 1.47 -5.32
C ARG A 73 14.28 1.48 -4.81
N SER A 74 13.34 1.22 -5.70
CA SER A 74 11.92 1.35 -5.43
C SER A 74 11.35 0.02 -4.95
N HIS A 75 10.35 0.09 -4.08
CA HIS A 75 9.78 -1.10 -3.44
C HIS A 75 8.26 -0.99 -3.33
N LEU A 76 7.58 -2.12 -3.35
CA LEU A 76 6.29 -2.33 -2.69
C LEU A 76 6.60 -2.66 -1.22
N ILE A 77 5.98 -1.93 -0.32
CA ILE A 77 6.15 -2.09 1.12
C ILE A 77 4.80 -2.44 1.72
N ILE A 78 4.79 -3.48 2.55
CA ILE A 78 3.64 -3.95 3.30
C ILE A 78 4.00 -3.90 4.78
N LEU A 79 3.25 -3.10 5.53
CA LEU A 79 3.36 -2.98 6.99
C LEU A 79 2.13 -3.62 7.63
N GLY A 80 2.26 -4.13 8.86
CA GLY A 80 1.10 -4.45 9.68
C GLY A 80 0.42 -3.18 10.20
N ALA A 81 -0.76 -3.31 10.81
CA ALA A 81 -1.52 -2.20 11.39
C ALA A 81 -0.70 -1.30 12.34
N GLY A 82 0.25 -1.90 13.08
CA GLY A 82 1.17 -1.19 13.98
C GLY A 82 2.42 -0.59 13.33
N GLY A 83 2.51 -0.55 11.99
CA GLY A 83 3.65 0.02 11.26
C GLY A 83 4.88 -0.89 11.16
N ALA A 84 4.82 -2.12 11.67
CA ALA A 84 5.90 -3.10 11.56
C ALA A 84 6.04 -3.60 10.12
N LEU A 85 7.28 -3.69 9.63
CA LEU A 85 7.54 -4.21 8.28
C LEU A 85 7.23 -5.70 8.19
N LEU A 86 6.31 -6.05 7.29
CA LEU A 86 5.99 -7.44 6.97
C LEU A 86 6.69 -7.90 5.70
N GLN A 87 6.60 -7.10 4.63
CA GLN A 87 7.21 -7.41 3.34
C GLN A 87 7.80 -6.17 2.69
N LYS A 88 8.93 -6.37 2.01
CA LYS A 88 9.58 -5.35 1.17
C LYS A 88 10.02 -5.99 -0.13
N VAL A 89 9.28 -5.70 -1.19
CA VAL A 89 9.45 -6.33 -2.50
C VAL A 89 10.04 -5.30 -3.47
N PRO A 90 11.18 -5.56 -4.12
CA PRO A 90 11.70 -4.68 -5.15
C PRO A 90 10.71 -4.51 -6.30
N ILE A 91 10.51 -3.27 -6.76
CA ILE A 91 9.73 -2.97 -7.97
C ILE A 91 10.63 -2.35 -9.02
N ALA A 92 10.31 -2.60 -10.28
CA ALA A 92 11.24 -2.35 -11.37
C ALA A 92 11.59 -0.86 -11.54
N LEU A 93 12.84 -0.61 -11.92
CA LEU A 93 13.34 0.71 -12.34
C LEU A 93 13.05 1.78 -11.27
N ARG A 94 12.44 2.89 -11.67
CA ARG A 94 12.16 4.04 -10.79
C ARG A 94 10.88 3.89 -9.97
N GLY A 95 10.23 2.72 -10.02
CA GLY A 95 9.11 2.38 -9.16
C GLY A 95 7.76 2.95 -9.58
N SER A 96 6.91 3.25 -8.59
CA SER A 96 5.54 3.72 -8.78
C SER A 96 5.21 4.89 -7.88
N MET A 97 4.59 5.92 -8.46
CA MET A 97 4.00 7.05 -7.73
C MET A 97 2.52 6.81 -7.39
N SER A 98 1.89 5.81 -8.02
CA SER A 98 0.49 5.47 -7.81
C SER A 98 0.35 4.50 -6.65
N PRO A 99 -0.67 4.66 -5.77
CA PRO A 99 -1.01 3.63 -4.81
C PRO A 99 -1.25 2.28 -5.50
N PRO A 100 -0.88 1.15 -4.87
CA PRO A 100 -1.22 -0.16 -5.40
C PRO A 100 -2.73 -0.34 -5.49
N THR A 101 -3.18 -1.31 -6.29
CA THR A 101 -4.57 -1.79 -6.31
C THR A 101 -4.59 -3.20 -5.76
N VAL A 102 -5.56 -3.50 -4.89
CA VAL A 102 -5.73 -4.83 -4.27
C VAL A 102 -7.08 -5.40 -4.68
N GLY A 103 -7.12 -6.68 -5.04
CA GLY A 103 -8.35 -7.41 -5.37
C GLY A 103 -8.06 -8.78 -5.96
N ASP A 104 -9.03 -9.68 -5.92
CA ASP A 104 -8.96 -10.97 -6.64
C ASP A 104 -9.24 -10.73 -8.13
N VAL A 105 -8.19 -10.80 -8.95
CA VAL A 105 -8.26 -10.44 -10.38
C VAL A 105 -8.52 -11.64 -11.27
N ASP A 106 -8.13 -12.84 -10.84
CA ASP A 106 -8.29 -14.08 -11.60
C ASP A 106 -9.44 -14.98 -11.12
N GLY A 107 -10.06 -14.63 -9.99
CA GLY A 107 -11.21 -15.31 -9.42
C GLY A 107 -10.86 -16.56 -8.62
N ASP A 108 -9.60 -16.72 -8.20
CA ASP A 108 -9.12 -17.92 -7.51
C ASP A 108 -9.39 -17.92 -5.99
N GLY A 109 -9.92 -16.82 -5.46
CA GLY A 109 -10.18 -16.68 -4.04
C GLY A 109 -9.02 -16.09 -3.25
N GLN A 110 -7.91 -15.70 -3.87
CA GLN A 110 -6.77 -15.01 -3.27
C GLN A 110 -6.71 -13.54 -3.72
N LEU A 111 -6.12 -12.69 -2.89
CA LEU A 111 -5.91 -11.28 -3.23
C LEU A 111 -4.67 -11.11 -4.11
N ASP A 112 -4.83 -10.33 -5.17
CA ASP A 112 -3.73 -9.83 -5.99
C ASP A 112 -3.42 -8.36 -5.71
N ILE A 113 -2.17 -7.98 -5.94
CA ILE A 113 -1.66 -6.60 -5.88
C ILE A 113 -1.22 -6.18 -7.28
N LEU A 114 -1.85 -5.14 -7.84
CA LEU A 114 -1.43 -4.48 -9.08
C LEU A 114 -0.72 -3.16 -8.82
N ILE A 115 0.38 -2.92 -9.52
CA ILE A 115 1.13 -1.66 -9.49
C ILE A 115 1.39 -1.16 -10.90
N SER A 116 1.05 0.11 -11.14
CA SER A 116 1.46 0.83 -12.36
C SER A 116 2.85 1.43 -12.17
N LEU A 117 3.78 1.14 -13.06
CA LEU A 117 5.14 1.66 -12.98
C LEU A 117 5.28 3.03 -13.66
N LYS A 118 6.24 3.79 -13.17
CA LYS A 118 6.68 5.06 -13.76
C LYS A 118 7.32 4.84 -15.13
N ASP A 119 8.00 3.72 -15.30
CA ASP A 119 8.71 3.35 -16.52
C ASP A 119 8.00 2.23 -17.26
N THR A 120 8.15 2.23 -18.58
CA THR A 120 7.65 1.14 -19.44
C THR A 120 8.55 -0.08 -19.32
N LEU A 121 7.94 -1.26 -19.25
CA LEU A 121 8.67 -2.53 -19.34
C LEU A 121 8.58 -3.07 -20.78
N GLY A 122 9.68 -3.60 -21.32
CA GLY A 122 9.68 -4.28 -22.62
C GLY A 122 9.25 -3.40 -23.80
N ALA A 123 8.20 -3.81 -24.52
CA ALA A 123 7.83 -3.29 -25.85
C ALA A 123 7.21 -1.87 -25.88
N GLY A 124 7.30 -1.11 -24.78
CA GLY A 124 7.04 0.34 -24.79
C GLY A 124 5.59 0.79 -24.58
N LEU A 125 4.67 -0.09 -24.18
CA LEU A 125 3.29 0.26 -23.82
C LEU A 125 3.05 0.07 -22.32
N GLY A 126 3.52 1.01 -21.50
CA GLY A 126 3.34 0.99 -20.04
C GLY A 126 4.17 -0.06 -19.30
N GLY A 127 4.14 -0.01 -17.98
CA GLY A 127 4.73 -1.03 -17.11
C GLY A 127 3.75 -1.35 -16.00
N VAL A 128 3.37 -2.63 -15.86
CA VAL A 128 2.52 -3.11 -14.76
C VAL A 128 3.23 -4.32 -14.15
N GLN A 129 3.20 -4.40 -12.83
CA GLN A 129 3.61 -5.59 -12.10
C GLN A 129 2.41 -6.10 -11.28
N LEU A 130 2.25 -7.42 -11.27
CA LEU A 130 1.21 -8.16 -10.56
C LEU A 130 1.87 -9.12 -9.58
N TRP A 131 1.37 -9.16 -8.35
CA TRP A 131 1.76 -10.13 -7.35
C TRP A 131 0.51 -10.78 -6.76
N THR A 132 0.49 -12.10 -6.73
CA THR A 132 -0.48 -12.87 -5.94
C THR A 132 0.04 -12.98 -4.51
N VAL A 133 -0.83 -12.80 -3.51
CA VAL A 133 -0.48 -12.94 -2.10
C VAL A 133 -0.81 -14.37 -1.63
N PRO A 134 0.18 -15.27 -1.47
CA PRO A 134 -0.11 -16.66 -1.13
C PRO A 134 -0.72 -16.76 0.27
N GLY A 135 -1.90 -17.38 0.38
CA GLY A 135 -2.60 -17.56 1.66
C GLY A 135 -3.56 -16.42 2.03
N ALA A 136 -3.73 -15.42 1.16
CA ALA A 136 -4.81 -14.44 1.24
C ALA A 136 -6.15 -15.08 0.85
N GLY A 137 -7.26 -14.67 1.46
CA GLY A 137 -8.61 -15.14 1.11
C GLY A 137 -9.52 -13.99 0.66
N THR A 138 -10.48 -14.26 -0.25
CA THR A 138 -11.48 -13.28 -0.73
C THR A 138 -12.53 -12.87 0.29
N GLY A 139 -12.48 -13.43 1.50
CA GLY A 139 -13.46 -13.25 2.57
C GLY A 139 -13.49 -11.88 3.24
N CYS A 140 -12.51 -11.00 2.98
CA CYS A 140 -12.53 -9.64 3.49
C CYS A 140 -11.67 -8.71 2.60
N VAL A 141 -12.05 -8.56 1.32
CA VAL A 141 -11.58 -7.40 0.56
C VAL A 141 -12.26 -6.17 1.15
N LEU A 142 -11.74 -5.68 2.27
CA LEU A 142 -11.84 -4.27 2.58
C LEU A 142 -11.13 -3.59 1.40
N TRP A 143 -11.92 -3.17 0.40
CA TRP A 143 -11.60 -2.08 -0.53
C TRP A 143 -10.90 -2.44 -1.85
N SER A 144 -11.63 -2.29 -2.95
CA SER A 144 -11.04 -1.91 -4.24
C SER A 144 -11.29 -0.42 -4.46
N THR A 145 -10.24 0.39 -4.48
CA THR A 145 -10.20 1.84 -4.66
C THR A 145 -10.61 2.73 -3.47
N GLY A 146 -9.76 3.72 -3.20
CA GLY A 146 -9.97 4.77 -2.22
C GLY A 146 -11.20 5.56 -2.53
N ARG A 147 -12.29 5.22 -1.82
CA ARG A 147 -13.33 6.11 -1.27
C ARG A 147 -14.53 5.39 -0.60
N GLY A 148 -14.40 4.13 -0.20
CA GLY A 148 -15.31 3.47 0.79
C GLY A 148 -16.59 2.81 0.27
N ASN A 149 -17.11 3.13 -0.91
CA ASN A 149 -18.09 2.32 -1.67
C ASN A 149 -18.12 2.79 -3.15
N PRO A 150 -18.84 2.12 -4.09
CA PRO A 150 -18.97 2.62 -5.46
C PRO A 150 -19.54 4.06 -5.54
N ALA A 151 -20.28 4.47 -4.51
CA ALA A 151 -20.84 5.80 -4.33
C ALA A 151 -19.90 6.82 -3.64
N ARG A 152 -18.68 6.42 -3.26
CA ARG A 152 -17.62 7.24 -2.67
C ARG A 152 -17.91 7.79 -1.25
N THR A 153 -18.54 7.03 -0.35
CA THR A 153 -19.03 7.56 0.95
C THR A 153 -18.27 7.13 2.21
N GLY A 154 -17.17 6.39 2.12
CA GLY A 154 -16.37 6.06 3.31
C GLY A 154 -17.01 5.10 4.33
N ARG A 155 -17.95 4.24 3.94
CA ARG A 155 -18.59 3.24 4.84
C ARG A 155 -18.63 1.86 4.18
N ALA A 156 -18.28 0.80 4.91
CA ALA A 156 -18.57 -0.56 4.52
C ALA A 156 -20.09 -0.84 4.62
N GLN A 157 -20.65 -1.56 3.66
CA GLN A 157 -22.00 -2.14 3.73
C GLN A 157 -21.87 -3.66 3.76
#